data_AF-A0A7Y5PXK5-F1
#
_entry.id   AF-A0A7Y5PXK5-F1
#
_cell.length_a   1.000
_cell.length_b   1.000
_cell.length_c   1.000
_cell.angle_alpha   90.00
_cell.angle_beta   90.00
_cell.angle_gamma   90.00
#
_symmetry.space_group_name_H-M   'P 1'
#
loop_
_entity.id
_entity.type
_entity.pdbx_description
1 polymer ?
#
loop_
_entity_poly.entity_id
_entity_poly.type
_entity_poly.pdbx_seq_one_letter_code
_entity_poly.pdbx_strand_id
1 'polypeptide(L)'
;MFRSSHIVLSLVGSFGLALSGLAQSTGGGCLAFDGVNDFVNVGRTAALEPGEITIELWARLDGPQDWNTRLLRKGEVDAYFLTADQDLDVRMQIMATRGTQFRASATDPQPHTLYNGQWHHFAGVWATDHAEFFVDGVRVASTPHSLGALVHNPPTDLCIGAGLPVTLQNEYFRGRIDEVRIWNHPRTQTEIASSWNRSLAGPQSGLVAYWRFDEGAGQVASDSSGLGHHGRLGWTSSAEASDPTWESAGAPLDSDSGLGTSYCTSTLNSSGAMATLRLSGNLSITIANASLEVHAAPAAHTGQFLFGLRRTRIPFGDGYLCISPFSPGLQRLGSLHAVDATGFASQNIDFAGNTAIGAITAGRSWFYQFWFRDNLPSGTGSNLSGAIEVTYLP
;
A
#
# COMPACT_ATOMS: atom_id res chain seq x y z
N MET A 1 -58.08 -39.43 8.11
CA MET A 1 -56.92 -39.13 8.98
C MET A 1 -55.65 -39.39 8.19
N PHE A 2 -54.80 -38.37 8.12
CA PHE A 2 -53.40 -38.32 7.63
C PHE A 2 -53.07 -38.76 6.19
N ARG A 3 -52.93 -37.75 5.30
CA ARG A 3 -52.02 -37.80 4.15
C ARG A 3 -50.59 -37.58 4.65
N SER A 4 -49.69 -38.47 4.29
CA SER A 4 -48.25 -38.35 4.57
C SER A 4 -47.59 -37.50 3.50
N SER A 5 -47.01 -36.36 3.91
CA SER A 5 -46.18 -35.51 3.05
C SER A 5 -44.72 -35.88 3.24
N HIS A 6 -44.08 -36.38 2.18
CA HIS A 6 -42.63 -36.56 2.13
C HIS A 6 -41.96 -35.20 1.92
N ILE A 7 -41.27 -34.70 2.95
CA ILE A 7 -40.34 -33.57 2.84
C ILE A 7 -39.01 -34.14 2.34
N VAL A 8 -38.63 -33.78 1.11
CA VAL A 8 -37.28 -33.99 0.59
C VAL A 8 -36.42 -32.86 1.16
N LEU A 9 -35.64 -33.16 2.19
CA LEU A 9 -34.63 -32.25 2.72
C LEU A 9 -33.40 -32.31 1.79
N SER A 10 -33.32 -31.37 0.84
CA SER A 10 -32.15 -31.16 0.01
C SER A 10 -31.02 -30.57 0.88
N LEU A 11 -30.09 -31.41 1.31
CA LEU A 11 -28.79 -30.96 1.84
C LEU A 11 -27.92 -30.53 0.67
N VAL A 12 -28.04 -29.27 0.25
CA VAL A 12 -26.96 -28.61 -0.49
C VAL A 12 -25.98 -28.12 0.56
N GLY A 13 -24.93 -28.91 0.79
CA GLY A 13 -23.80 -28.51 1.62
C GLY A 13 -23.08 -27.34 0.96
N SER A 14 -23.31 -26.13 1.46
CA SER A 14 -22.49 -24.97 1.17
C SER A 14 -21.09 -25.23 1.75
N PHE A 15 -20.12 -25.51 0.88
CA PHE A 15 -18.70 -25.39 1.21
C PHE A 15 -18.39 -23.91 1.45
N GLY A 16 -18.69 -23.43 2.66
CA GLY A 16 -18.09 -22.22 3.20
C GLY A 16 -16.66 -22.56 3.60
N LEU A 17 -15.71 -22.42 2.68
CA LEU A 17 -14.31 -22.23 3.05
C LEU A 17 -14.25 -20.89 3.76
N ALA A 18 -14.38 -20.92 5.09
CA ALA A 18 -13.91 -19.83 5.92
C ALA A 18 -12.40 -19.71 5.66
N LEU A 19 -12.00 -18.69 4.91
CA LEU A 19 -10.63 -18.21 4.98
C LEU A 19 -10.41 -17.84 6.45
N SER A 20 -9.65 -18.69 7.14
CA SER A 20 -9.08 -18.40 8.44
C SER A 20 -8.39 -17.05 8.33
N GLY A 21 -8.88 -16.06 9.09
CA GLY A 21 -8.35 -14.71 9.11
C GLY A 21 -6.87 -14.73 9.42
N LEU A 22 -6.06 -14.40 8.42
CA LEU A 22 -4.80 -13.73 8.69
C LEU A 22 -5.18 -12.42 9.37
N ALA A 23 -4.65 -12.18 10.57
CA ALA A 23 -4.76 -10.88 11.20
C ALA A 23 -4.12 -9.86 10.24
N GLN A 24 -4.95 -9.13 9.50
CA GLN A 24 -4.51 -7.92 8.80
C GLN A 24 -4.01 -6.97 9.88
N SER A 25 -2.71 -6.68 9.89
CA SER A 25 -2.19 -5.58 10.67
C SER A 25 -2.86 -4.31 10.16
N THR A 26 -3.43 -3.49 11.05
CA THR A 26 -3.75 -2.11 10.70
C THR A 26 -2.44 -1.47 10.22
N GLY A 27 -2.37 -1.10 8.94
CA GLY A 27 -1.26 -0.31 8.42
C GLY A 27 -1.31 1.02 9.15
N GLY A 28 -0.35 1.24 10.07
CA GLY A 28 -0.24 2.43 10.92
C GLY A 28 -1.51 3.24 11.17
N GLY A 29 -1.43 4.54 10.86
CA GLY A 29 -2.48 5.54 11.11
C GLY A 29 -3.28 5.91 9.87
N CYS A 30 -4.25 6.81 10.02
CA CYS A 30 -4.93 7.46 8.90
C CYS A 30 -5.43 8.86 9.29
N LEU A 31 -5.99 9.59 8.32
CA LEU A 31 -6.72 10.83 8.58
C LEU A 31 -8.23 10.61 8.45
N ALA A 32 -8.97 11.11 9.43
CA ALA A 32 -10.43 11.17 9.44
C ALA A 32 -10.92 12.57 9.09
N PHE A 33 -11.93 12.63 8.22
CA PHE A 33 -12.55 13.83 7.67
C PHE A 33 -14.05 13.83 8.00
N ASP A 34 -14.55 14.93 8.54
CA ASP A 34 -15.92 15.03 9.08
C ASP A 34 -17.02 15.32 8.04
N GLY A 35 -16.63 15.70 6.81
CA GLY A 35 -17.53 16.07 5.72
C GLY A 35 -18.06 17.50 5.78
N VAL A 36 -17.50 18.37 6.62
CA VAL A 36 -17.97 19.75 6.80
C VAL A 36 -16.93 20.76 6.33
N ASN A 37 -15.69 20.62 6.81
CA ASN A 37 -14.64 21.59 6.52
C ASN A 37 -13.21 21.02 6.60
N ASP A 38 -13.04 19.73 6.87
CA ASP A 38 -11.74 19.07 6.95
C ASP A 38 -11.07 18.91 5.58
N PHE A 39 -9.79 19.26 5.48
CA PHE A 39 -8.96 19.00 4.30
C PHE A 39 -7.47 19.01 4.63
N VAL A 40 -6.67 18.45 3.72
CA VAL A 40 -5.21 18.63 3.71
C VAL A 40 -4.85 19.52 2.52
N ASN A 41 -4.18 20.64 2.80
CA ASN A 41 -3.58 21.51 1.80
C ASN A 41 -2.15 21.07 1.48
N VAL A 42 -1.91 20.57 0.27
CA VAL A 42 -0.56 20.24 -0.21
C VAL A 42 0.14 21.45 -0.84
N GLY A 43 -0.62 22.49 -1.18
CA GLY A 43 -0.13 23.63 -1.92
C GLY A 43 0.11 23.29 -3.38
N ARG A 44 0.77 24.22 -4.07
CA ARG A 44 1.09 24.08 -5.49
C ARG A 44 2.54 23.67 -5.72
N THR A 45 2.72 22.64 -6.55
CA THR A 45 3.98 22.30 -7.19
C THR A 45 3.76 21.86 -8.65
N ALA A 46 4.71 22.17 -9.52
CA ALA A 46 4.69 21.76 -10.93
C ALA A 46 4.83 20.23 -11.11
N ALA A 47 5.39 19.52 -10.13
CA ALA A 47 5.48 18.06 -10.17
C ALA A 47 4.10 17.37 -10.10
N LEU A 48 3.10 18.07 -9.56
CA LEU A 48 1.70 17.65 -9.52
C LEU A 48 0.90 18.19 -10.72
N GLU A 49 1.57 18.70 -11.75
CA GLU A 49 0.96 19.20 -12.99
C GLU A 49 1.33 18.32 -14.21
N PRO A 50 1.28 16.96 -14.13
CA PRO A 50 1.67 16.12 -15.25
C PRO A 50 0.57 16.10 -16.34
N GLY A 51 0.93 15.72 -17.57
CA GLY A 51 -0.02 15.54 -18.67
C GLY A 51 -0.84 14.24 -18.58
N GLU A 52 -0.34 13.26 -17.81
CA GLU A 52 -0.99 11.98 -17.52
C GLU A 52 -0.76 11.66 -16.04
N ILE A 53 -1.65 10.92 -15.39
CA ILE A 53 -1.58 10.72 -13.95
C ILE A 53 -2.17 9.39 -13.52
N THR A 54 -1.66 8.85 -12.40
CA THR A 54 -2.37 7.86 -11.60
C THR A 54 -2.51 8.38 -10.18
N ILE A 55 -3.73 8.33 -9.65
CA ILE A 55 -4.05 8.69 -8.26
C ILE A 55 -4.50 7.41 -7.58
N GLU A 56 -3.84 7.05 -6.48
CA GLU A 56 -4.22 5.90 -5.65
C GLU A 56 -4.45 6.37 -4.22
N LEU A 57 -5.43 5.79 -3.54
CA LEU A 57 -5.60 5.98 -2.10
C LEU A 57 -6.43 4.84 -1.52
N TRP A 58 -6.27 4.59 -0.23
CA TRP A 58 -7.24 3.86 0.55
C TRP A 58 -8.27 4.84 1.11
N ALA A 59 -9.54 4.47 1.07
CA ALA A 59 -10.59 5.21 1.74
C ALA A 59 -11.65 4.31 2.38
N ARG A 60 -12.21 4.81 3.48
CA ARG A 60 -13.41 4.26 4.12
C ARG A 60 -14.45 5.36 4.19
N LEU A 61 -15.54 5.21 3.45
CA LEU A 61 -16.61 6.19 3.40
C LEU A 61 -17.49 6.07 4.65
N ASP A 62 -17.82 7.20 5.28
CA ASP A 62 -18.67 7.24 6.46
C ASP A 62 -20.06 7.78 6.08
N GLY A 63 -21.00 6.87 5.79
CA GLY A 63 -22.37 7.23 5.47
C GLY A 63 -22.53 7.89 4.08
N PRO A 64 -23.67 8.54 3.81
CA PRO A 64 -23.90 9.19 2.52
C PRO A 64 -22.91 10.35 2.34
N GLN A 65 -22.38 10.46 1.13
CA GLN A 65 -21.54 11.59 0.72
C GLN A 65 -22.43 12.69 0.14
N ASP A 66 -22.01 13.95 0.27
CA ASP A 66 -22.69 15.06 -0.39
C ASP A 66 -22.46 15.04 -1.91
N TRP A 67 -23.36 15.70 -2.62
CA TRP A 67 -23.28 15.89 -4.06
C TRP A 67 -22.04 16.71 -4.40
N ASN A 68 -21.08 16.13 -5.15
CA ASN A 68 -19.74 16.66 -5.48
C ASN A 68 -18.59 16.41 -4.46
N THR A 69 -18.72 15.42 -3.58
CA THR A 69 -17.69 15.07 -2.60
C THR A 69 -16.33 14.65 -3.20
N ARG A 70 -15.25 15.34 -2.84
CA ARG A 70 -13.88 15.07 -3.35
C ARG A 70 -12.99 14.38 -2.33
N LEU A 71 -12.39 13.26 -2.73
CA LEU A 71 -11.32 12.64 -1.94
C LEU A 71 -9.99 13.33 -2.22
N LEU A 72 -9.78 13.77 -3.47
CA LEU A 72 -8.59 14.51 -3.88
C LEU A 72 -8.91 15.33 -5.12
N ARG A 73 -8.47 16.60 -5.13
CA ARG A 73 -8.66 17.50 -6.28
C ARG A 73 -7.48 18.46 -6.45
N LYS A 74 -7.10 18.69 -7.71
CA LYS A 74 -6.29 19.84 -8.13
C LYS A 74 -6.96 20.51 -9.32
N GLY A 75 -6.94 21.84 -9.33
CA GLY A 75 -7.61 22.63 -10.37
C GLY A 75 -9.06 22.97 -10.02
N GLU A 76 -9.43 24.23 -10.25
CA GLU A 76 -10.82 24.68 -10.21
C GLU A 76 -11.48 24.51 -11.59
N VAL A 77 -10.77 24.92 -12.65
CA VAL A 77 -11.26 24.98 -14.03
C VAL A 77 -10.72 23.82 -14.87
N ASP A 78 -9.44 23.84 -15.22
CA ASP A 78 -8.74 22.69 -15.78
C ASP A 78 -8.23 21.84 -14.61
N ALA A 79 -8.97 20.77 -14.31
CA ALA A 79 -8.84 20.02 -13.06
C ALA A 79 -8.70 18.53 -13.29
N TYR A 80 -8.11 17.85 -12.31
CA TYR A 80 -8.24 16.41 -12.13
C TYR A 80 -8.67 16.11 -10.69
N PHE A 81 -9.48 15.07 -10.51
CA PHE A 81 -9.96 14.70 -9.19
C PHE A 81 -10.44 13.26 -9.10
N LEU A 82 -10.30 12.69 -7.90
CA LEU A 82 -10.93 11.43 -7.48
C LEU A 82 -12.10 11.77 -6.56
N THR A 83 -13.29 11.27 -6.90
CA THR A 83 -14.55 11.73 -6.30
C THR A 83 -15.46 10.57 -5.96
N ALA A 84 -16.23 10.69 -4.87
CA ALA A 84 -17.26 9.70 -4.51
C ALA A 84 -18.63 10.04 -5.10
N ASP A 85 -18.87 11.31 -5.41
CA ASP A 85 -20.09 11.76 -6.05
C ASP A 85 -19.77 12.92 -6.99
N GLN A 86 -20.46 12.99 -8.12
CA GLN A 86 -20.46 14.15 -9.01
C GLN A 86 -21.90 14.35 -9.49
N ASP A 87 -22.49 15.51 -9.24
CA ASP A 87 -23.85 15.85 -9.70
C ASP A 87 -24.91 14.77 -9.38
N LEU A 88 -24.88 14.18 -8.18
CA LEU A 88 -25.80 13.10 -7.73
C LEU A 88 -25.61 11.78 -8.48
N ASP A 89 -24.46 11.56 -9.09
CA ASP A 89 -24.15 10.32 -9.78
C ASP A 89 -23.86 9.15 -8.82
N VAL A 90 -23.64 9.43 -7.53
CA VAL A 90 -23.47 8.45 -6.43
C VAL A 90 -22.43 7.35 -6.67
N ARG A 91 -21.41 7.59 -7.51
CA ARG A 91 -20.40 6.60 -7.90
C ARG A 91 -19.00 7.17 -7.78
N MET A 92 -18.05 6.28 -7.47
CA MET A 92 -16.62 6.58 -7.42
C MET A 92 -16.06 6.82 -8.84
N GLN A 93 -15.26 7.87 -9.03
CA GLN A 93 -14.78 8.27 -10.36
C GLN A 93 -13.40 8.91 -10.31
N ILE A 94 -12.64 8.68 -11.38
CA ILE A 94 -11.57 9.59 -11.80
C ILE A 94 -12.15 10.51 -12.87
N MET A 95 -11.90 11.81 -12.74
CA MET A 95 -12.39 12.80 -13.69
C MET A 95 -11.31 13.81 -14.01
N ALA A 96 -11.36 14.33 -15.23
CA ALA A 96 -10.68 15.56 -15.59
C ALA A 96 -11.59 16.51 -16.36
N THR A 97 -11.29 17.80 -16.25
CA THR A 97 -12.04 18.88 -16.91
C THR A 97 -11.14 19.69 -17.83
N ARG A 98 -11.74 20.25 -18.88
CA ARG A 98 -11.16 21.28 -19.74
C ARG A 98 -12.12 22.45 -19.83
N GLY A 99 -11.72 23.59 -19.29
CA GLY A 99 -12.62 24.67 -18.96
C GLY A 99 -13.69 24.21 -17.96
N THR A 100 -14.78 24.97 -17.89
CA THR A 100 -15.91 24.65 -17.00
C THR A 100 -16.94 23.70 -17.61
N GLN A 101 -16.78 23.32 -18.89
CA GLN A 101 -17.84 22.66 -19.66
C GLN A 101 -17.48 21.27 -20.17
N PHE A 102 -16.21 20.99 -20.46
CA PHE A 102 -15.80 19.67 -20.95
C PHE A 102 -15.28 18.84 -19.80
N ARG A 103 -15.84 17.64 -19.62
CA ARG A 103 -15.39 16.67 -18.63
C ARG A 103 -15.41 15.27 -19.25
N ALA A 104 -14.46 14.44 -18.83
CA ALA A 104 -14.54 13.01 -19.05
C ALA A 104 -14.17 12.28 -17.77
N SER A 105 -14.65 11.05 -17.64
CA SER A 105 -14.49 10.23 -16.46
C SER A 105 -14.33 8.77 -16.84
N ALA A 106 -13.70 8.01 -15.95
CA ALA A 106 -13.97 6.59 -15.81
C ALA A 106 -14.67 6.39 -14.47
N THR A 107 -15.81 5.72 -14.51
CA THR A 107 -16.76 5.65 -13.39
C THR A 107 -16.98 4.21 -12.99
N ASP A 108 -16.84 3.93 -11.70
CA ASP A 108 -17.22 2.65 -11.14
C ASP A 108 -18.70 2.34 -11.48
N PRO A 109 -19.04 1.15 -12.00
CA PRO A 109 -20.43 0.78 -12.21
C PRO A 109 -21.25 0.63 -10.92
N GLN A 110 -20.62 0.51 -9.75
CA GLN A 110 -21.28 0.35 -8.45
C GLN A 110 -21.49 1.71 -7.74
N PRO A 111 -22.58 1.85 -6.96
CA PRO A 111 -22.77 3.04 -6.12
C PRO A 111 -21.73 3.09 -5.00
N HIS A 112 -21.25 4.29 -4.65
CA HIS A 112 -20.25 4.50 -3.62
C HIS A 112 -20.71 4.00 -2.24
N THR A 113 -22.02 3.90 -2.01
CA THR A 113 -22.61 3.41 -0.76
C THR A 113 -22.27 1.95 -0.47
N LEU A 114 -21.83 1.19 -1.48
CA LEU A 114 -21.30 -0.18 -1.31
C LEU A 114 -20.01 -0.18 -0.48
N TYR A 115 -19.26 0.91 -0.49
CA TYR A 115 -17.97 1.07 0.19
C TYR A 115 -18.09 1.70 1.58
N ASN A 116 -19.33 1.90 2.07
CA ASN A 116 -19.55 2.52 3.37
C ASN A 116 -19.09 1.61 4.52
N GLY A 117 -18.30 2.18 5.43
CA GLY A 117 -17.82 1.51 6.64
C GLY A 117 -16.75 0.44 6.41
N GLN A 118 -16.26 0.25 5.18
CA GLN A 118 -15.15 -0.66 4.85
C GLN A 118 -14.03 0.08 4.15
N TRP A 119 -12.79 -0.34 4.41
CA TRP A 119 -11.63 0.16 3.69
C TRP A 119 -11.58 -0.46 2.29
N HIS A 120 -11.44 0.39 1.28
CA HIS A 120 -11.19 -0.02 -0.10
C HIS A 120 -10.07 0.82 -0.69
N HIS A 121 -9.31 0.22 -1.59
CA HIS A 121 -8.32 0.94 -2.38
C HIS A 121 -8.94 1.41 -3.69
N PHE A 122 -8.83 2.70 -3.97
CA PHE A 122 -9.29 3.30 -5.21
C PHE A 122 -8.10 3.78 -6.03
N ALA A 123 -8.07 3.44 -7.31
CA ALA A 123 -7.13 4.03 -8.25
C ALA A 123 -7.82 4.63 -9.46
N GLY A 124 -7.46 5.86 -9.79
CA GLY A 124 -7.85 6.55 -11.01
C GLY A 124 -6.64 6.73 -11.91
N VAL A 125 -6.71 6.19 -13.13
CA VAL A 125 -5.69 6.35 -14.16
C VAL A 125 -6.23 7.29 -15.24
N TRP A 126 -5.42 8.28 -15.60
CA TRP A 126 -5.67 9.19 -16.72
C TRP A 126 -4.52 9.14 -17.70
N ALA A 127 -4.79 8.61 -18.89
CA ALA A 127 -3.90 8.67 -20.04
C ALA A 127 -4.42 9.71 -21.05
N THR A 128 -3.65 9.95 -22.10
CA THR A 128 -4.00 10.96 -23.12
C THR A 128 -5.32 10.65 -23.85
N ASP A 129 -5.65 9.38 -24.05
CA ASP A 129 -6.79 8.94 -24.87
C ASP A 129 -7.86 8.13 -24.11
N HIS A 130 -7.61 7.80 -22.84
CA HIS A 130 -8.55 7.06 -22.01
C HIS A 130 -8.31 7.29 -20.52
N ALA A 131 -9.35 7.02 -19.73
CA ALA A 131 -9.29 6.92 -18.29
C ALA A 131 -9.67 5.51 -17.82
N GLU A 132 -9.12 5.07 -16.69
CA GLU A 132 -9.45 3.79 -16.07
C GLU A 132 -9.70 3.98 -14.57
N PHE A 133 -10.58 3.16 -14.00
CA PHE A 133 -10.88 3.17 -12.57
C PHE A 133 -10.74 1.76 -12.00
N PHE A 134 -10.14 1.66 -10.80
CA PHE A 134 -9.83 0.42 -10.12
C PHE A 134 -10.34 0.45 -8.68
N VAL A 135 -10.81 -0.71 -8.22
CA VAL A 135 -11.16 -0.97 -6.82
C VAL A 135 -10.42 -2.21 -6.37
N ASP A 136 -9.74 -2.14 -5.23
CA ASP A 136 -8.99 -3.26 -4.61
C ASP A 136 -8.05 -3.97 -5.60
N GLY A 137 -7.36 -3.15 -6.40
CA GLY A 137 -6.39 -3.61 -7.40
C GLY A 137 -7.00 -4.15 -8.69
N VAL A 138 -8.32 -4.17 -8.86
CA VAL A 138 -9.01 -4.69 -10.05
C VAL A 138 -9.62 -3.55 -10.86
N ARG A 139 -9.39 -3.51 -12.17
CA ARG A 139 -10.03 -2.53 -13.07
C ARG A 139 -11.53 -2.78 -13.17
N VAL A 140 -12.32 -1.78 -12.79
CA VAL A 140 -13.79 -1.80 -12.86
C VAL A 140 -14.34 -0.95 -14.00
N ALA A 141 -13.56 0.01 -14.52
CA ALA A 141 -13.95 0.85 -15.65
C ALA A 141 -12.75 1.19 -16.54
N SER A 142 -13.03 1.35 -17.84
CA SER A 142 -12.10 1.87 -18.84
C SER A 142 -12.93 2.65 -19.86
N THR A 143 -12.61 3.92 -20.08
CA THR A 143 -13.43 4.84 -20.88
C THR A 143 -12.55 5.68 -21.80
N PRO A 144 -12.70 5.57 -23.12
CA PRO A 144 -11.97 6.42 -24.05
C PRO A 144 -12.48 7.87 -23.97
N HIS A 145 -11.59 8.84 -24.21
CA HIS A 145 -11.94 10.25 -24.24
C HIS A 145 -11.07 11.04 -25.23
N SER A 146 -11.56 12.22 -25.63
CA SER A 146 -10.86 13.12 -26.55
C SER A 146 -10.21 14.32 -25.87
N LEU A 147 -10.17 14.36 -24.53
CA LEU A 147 -9.57 15.48 -23.80
C LEU A 147 -8.05 15.58 -24.04
N GLY A 148 -7.33 14.49 -24.27
CA GLY A 148 -5.88 14.55 -24.39
C GLY A 148 -5.21 14.63 -23.02
N ALA A 149 -3.97 15.14 -23.02
CA ALA A 149 -3.23 15.40 -21.80
C ALA A 149 -3.97 16.39 -20.87
N LEU A 150 -3.78 16.20 -19.56
CA LEU A 150 -4.24 17.11 -18.53
C LEU A 150 -3.66 18.51 -18.75
N VAL A 151 -4.50 19.51 -18.50
CA VAL A 151 -4.13 20.92 -18.56
C VAL A 151 -4.24 21.47 -17.14
N HIS A 152 -3.35 22.39 -16.78
CA HIS A 152 -3.28 22.98 -15.44
C HIS A 152 -3.33 24.50 -15.55
N ASN A 153 -4.51 25.04 -15.87
CA ASN A 153 -4.69 26.48 -16.10
C ASN A 153 -6.05 27.00 -15.55
N PRO A 154 -6.05 27.97 -14.61
CA PRO A 154 -4.88 28.43 -13.89
C PRO A 154 -4.32 27.31 -13.00
N PRO A 155 -3.01 27.27 -12.80
CA PRO A 155 -2.41 26.29 -11.92
C PRO A 155 -2.63 26.66 -10.43
N THR A 156 -3.08 25.69 -9.66
CA THR A 156 -3.63 25.84 -8.28
C THR A 156 -3.04 24.81 -7.32
N ASP A 157 -3.43 24.89 -6.05
CA ASP A 157 -3.06 23.92 -5.02
C ASP A 157 -3.69 22.55 -5.27
N LEU A 158 -3.12 21.51 -4.65
CA LEU A 158 -3.76 20.20 -4.50
C LEU A 158 -4.39 20.12 -3.09
N CYS A 159 -5.64 19.67 -3.02
CA CYS A 159 -6.33 19.38 -1.77
C CYS A 159 -6.72 17.90 -1.68
N ILE A 160 -6.61 17.34 -0.48
CA ILE A 160 -7.10 16.01 -0.13
C ILE A 160 -8.28 16.20 0.84
N GLY A 161 -9.39 15.50 0.60
CA GLY A 161 -10.61 15.56 1.39
C GLY A 161 -11.54 16.74 1.09
N ALA A 162 -11.21 17.61 0.14
CA ALA A 162 -12.07 18.72 -0.27
C ALA A 162 -11.89 19.12 -1.73
N GLY A 163 -12.88 19.86 -2.21
CA GLY A 163 -12.85 20.50 -3.51
C GLY A 163 -12.09 21.83 -3.58
N LEU A 164 -12.15 22.48 -4.74
CA LEU A 164 -11.45 23.73 -5.00
C LEU A 164 -12.36 24.72 -5.73
N PRO A 165 -12.48 25.98 -5.26
CA PRO A 165 -11.88 26.51 -4.02
C PRO A 165 -12.46 25.82 -2.76
N VAL A 166 -11.66 25.74 -1.68
CA VAL A 166 -12.04 25.11 -0.38
C VAL A 166 -13.00 26.02 0.40
N THR A 167 -14.14 26.30 -0.21
CA THR A 167 -15.22 27.15 0.33
C THR A 167 -16.60 26.57 0.00
N LEU A 168 -16.66 25.51 -0.82
CA LEU A 168 -17.89 24.87 -1.27
C LEU A 168 -18.30 23.78 -0.29
N GLN A 169 -19.39 24.01 0.45
CA GLN A 169 -19.84 23.16 1.57
C GLN A 169 -20.15 21.72 1.18
N ASN A 170 -20.46 21.44 -0.09
CA ASN A 170 -20.86 20.12 -0.59
C ASN A 170 -19.71 19.33 -1.23
N GLU A 171 -18.47 19.84 -1.21
CA GLU A 171 -17.32 19.16 -1.81
C GLU A 171 -16.38 18.49 -0.79
N TYR A 172 -16.72 18.51 0.50
CA TYR A 172 -15.93 17.89 1.58
C TYR A 172 -16.20 16.39 1.71
N PHE A 173 -15.14 15.63 1.92
CA PHE A 173 -15.21 14.19 2.13
C PHE A 173 -15.57 13.85 3.57
N ARG A 174 -16.45 12.87 3.73
CA ARG A 174 -16.79 12.28 5.03
C ARG A 174 -16.32 10.84 5.11
N GLY A 175 -15.26 10.61 5.88
CA GLY A 175 -14.69 9.27 6.02
C GLY A 175 -13.25 9.28 6.47
N ARG A 176 -12.52 8.22 6.14
CA ARG A 176 -11.08 8.10 6.39
C ARG A 176 -10.33 7.92 5.08
N ILE A 177 -9.13 8.50 5.00
CA ILE A 177 -8.21 8.33 3.88
C ILE A 177 -6.86 7.87 4.42
N ASP A 178 -6.22 6.98 3.68
CA ASP A 178 -4.89 6.45 3.96
C ASP A 178 -4.12 6.23 2.65
N GLU A 179 -2.78 6.13 2.72
CA GLU A 179 -1.91 5.64 1.64
C GLU A 179 -2.09 6.36 0.29
N VAL A 180 -2.24 7.69 0.31
CA VAL A 180 -2.46 8.51 -0.89
C VAL A 180 -1.19 8.59 -1.73
N ARG A 181 -1.26 8.18 -3.00
CA ARG A 181 -0.15 8.21 -3.96
C ARG A 181 -0.54 8.95 -5.22
N ILE A 182 0.42 9.69 -5.77
CA ILE A 182 0.29 10.31 -7.09
C ILE A 182 1.48 9.88 -7.94
N TRP A 183 1.20 9.37 -9.13
CA TRP A 183 2.18 9.02 -10.14
C TRP A 183 2.02 9.90 -11.37
N ASN A 184 3.12 10.28 -12.01
CA ASN A 184 3.13 11.14 -13.19
C ASN A 184 2.95 10.39 -14.53
N HIS A 185 2.48 9.15 -14.49
CA HIS A 185 2.22 8.32 -15.66
C HIS A 185 1.00 7.42 -15.42
N PRO A 186 0.37 6.92 -16.50
CA PRO A 186 -0.67 5.90 -16.39
C PRO A 186 -0.06 4.58 -15.95
N ARG A 187 -0.42 4.10 -14.74
CA ARG A 187 -0.02 2.77 -14.27
C ARG A 187 -0.91 1.70 -14.86
N THR A 188 -0.31 0.56 -15.15
CA THR A 188 -1.00 -0.61 -15.69
C THR A 188 -1.74 -1.39 -14.61
N GLN A 189 -2.70 -2.22 -15.03
CA GLN A 189 -3.38 -3.20 -14.18
C GLN A 189 -2.40 -4.08 -13.38
N THR A 190 -1.29 -4.51 -13.99
CA THR A 190 -0.31 -5.35 -13.30
C THR A 190 0.43 -4.57 -12.22
N GLU A 191 0.84 -3.34 -12.51
CA GLU A 191 1.54 -2.47 -11.54
C GLU A 191 0.64 -2.16 -10.33
N ILE A 192 -0.61 -1.77 -10.58
CA ILE A 192 -1.58 -1.50 -9.51
C ILE A 192 -1.86 -2.77 -8.71
N ALA A 193 -2.20 -3.89 -9.36
CA ALA A 193 -2.46 -5.17 -8.68
C ALA A 193 -1.25 -5.65 -7.84
N SER A 194 -0.03 -5.30 -8.26
CA SER A 194 1.19 -5.66 -7.53
C SER A 194 1.49 -4.78 -6.31
N SER A 195 0.75 -3.70 -6.05
CA SER A 195 1.12 -2.75 -4.99
C SER A 195 -0.03 -2.04 -4.27
N TRP A 196 -1.28 -2.26 -4.67
CA TRP A 196 -2.44 -1.57 -4.09
C TRP A 196 -2.62 -1.80 -2.58
N ASN A 197 -2.28 -2.99 -2.09
CA ASN A 197 -2.51 -3.38 -0.70
C ASN A 197 -1.29 -3.34 0.20
N ARG A 198 -0.23 -2.61 -0.16
CA ARG A 198 1.01 -2.57 0.63
C ARG A 198 1.60 -1.18 0.64
N SER A 199 2.22 -0.75 1.72
CA SER A 199 2.98 0.50 1.69
C SER A 199 4.15 0.41 0.71
N LEU A 200 4.46 1.52 0.05
CA LEU A 200 5.65 1.65 -0.78
C LEU A 200 6.80 2.12 0.07
N ALA A 201 8.02 1.78 -0.32
CA ALA A 201 9.18 2.14 0.48
C ALA A 201 10.32 2.61 -0.42
N GLY A 202 10.89 3.75 -0.06
CA GLY A 202 11.85 4.50 -0.88
C GLY A 202 11.25 5.15 -2.15
N PRO A 203 12.06 5.94 -2.88
CA PRO A 203 11.68 6.51 -4.17
C PRO A 203 11.27 5.43 -5.16
N GLN A 204 10.15 5.68 -5.83
CA GLN A 204 9.65 4.86 -6.91
C GLN A 204 9.70 5.68 -8.20
N SER A 205 10.11 5.06 -9.31
CA SER A 205 10.15 5.75 -10.61
C SER A 205 8.75 6.22 -10.99
N GLY A 206 8.59 7.52 -11.20
CA GLY A 206 7.31 8.14 -11.57
C GLY A 206 6.35 8.40 -10.42
N LEU A 207 6.66 8.01 -9.17
CA LEU A 207 5.91 8.44 -7.99
C LEU A 207 6.32 9.87 -7.66
N VAL A 208 5.36 10.79 -7.65
CA VAL A 208 5.60 12.22 -7.40
C VAL A 208 5.17 12.67 -6.02
N ALA A 209 4.24 11.98 -5.36
CA ALA A 209 3.88 12.25 -3.97
C ALA A 209 3.30 11.00 -3.31
N TYR A 210 3.55 10.84 -2.00
CA TYR A 210 3.02 9.72 -1.24
C TYR A 210 2.80 10.07 0.23
N TRP A 211 1.56 10.16 0.67
CA TRP A 211 1.20 10.41 2.07
C TRP A 211 0.63 9.14 2.70
N ARG A 212 1.35 8.60 3.69
CA ARG A 212 0.95 7.40 4.43
C ARG A 212 0.03 7.68 5.61
N PHE A 213 -0.08 8.94 6.02
CA PHE A 213 -0.87 9.36 7.17
C PHE A 213 -0.62 8.56 8.48
N ASP A 214 0.64 8.14 8.67
CA ASP A 214 1.12 7.35 9.80
C ASP A 214 1.62 8.21 10.98
N GLU A 215 1.63 9.53 10.86
CA GLU A 215 2.28 10.43 11.84
C GLU A 215 1.59 10.43 13.21
N GLY A 216 0.27 10.23 13.24
CA GLY A 216 -0.53 10.11 14.45
C GLY A 216 -0.73 11.39 15.26
N ALA A 217 -0.04 12.49 14.93
CA ALA A 217 -0.21 13.79 15.57
C ALA A 217 0.39 14.93 14.73
N GLY A 218 0.05 16.17 15.10
CA GLY A 218 0.59 17.38 14.48
C GLY A 218 -0.24 17.88 13.30
N GLN A 219 0.35 18.79 12.53
CA GLN A 219 -0.32 19.56 11.47
C GLN A 219 0.33 19.36 10.10
N VAL A 220 1.20 18.35 9.98
CA VAL A 220 1.95 18.04 8.76
C VAL A 220 1.69 16.59 8.40
N ALA A 221 1.20 16.38 7.19
CA ALA A 221 1.20 15.07 6.53
C ALA A 221 2.48 14.95 5.69
N SER A 222 3.35 14.01 6.03
CA SER A 222 4.67 13.91 5.42
C SER A 222 4.62 13.20 4.08
N ASP A 223 5.25 13.79 3.06
CA ASP A 223 5.47 13.12 1.79
C ASP A 223 6.61 12.10 1.92
N SER A 224 6.23 10.83 1.89
CA SER A 224 7.10 9.65 1.95
C SER A 224 7.74 9.29 0.60
N SER A 225 7.43 10.00 -0.49
CA SER A 225 8.09 9.80 -1.79
C SER A 225 9.55 10.27 -1.80
N GLY A 226 9.91 11.16 -0.86
CA GLY A 226 11.21 11.81 -0.78
C GLY A 226 11.33 13.12 -1.58
N LEU A 227 10.23 13.63 -2.16
CA LEU A 227 10.20 14.86 -2.96
C LEU A 227 9.76 16.11 -2.19
N GLY A 228 9.36 15.94 -0.93
CA GLY A 228 9.10 17.03 0.01
C GLY A 228 7.78 17.76 -0.23
N HIS A 229 6.81 17.11 -0.87
CA HIS A 229 5.46 17.67 -1.08
C HIS A 229 4.59 17.47 0.16
N HIS A 230 5.06 17.94 1.32
CA HIS A 230 4.33 17.78 2.58
C HIS A 230 2.96 18.48 2.53
N GLY A 231 1.94 17.81 3.03
CA GLY A 231 0.62 18.38 3.25
C GLY A 231 0.53 19.07 4.60
N ARG A 232 -0.33 20.07 4.69
CA ARG A 232 -0.76 20.70 5.93
C ARG A 232 -2.22 20.38 6.19
N LEU A 233 -2.56 20.06 7.43
CA LEU A 233 -3.94 19.93 7.84
C LEU A 233 -4.57 21.32 7.93
N GLY A 234 -5.65 21.57 7.18
CA GLY A 234 -6.29 22.86 7.11
C GLY A 234 -5.42 24.03 6.59
N TRP A 235 -5.77 25.24 7.01
CA TRP A 235 -5.13 26.48 6.54
C TRP A 235 -3.99 26.97 7.42
N THR A 236 -3.99 26.66 8.71
CA THR A 236 -3.08 27.28 9.70
C THR A 236 -2.13 26.27 10.34
N SER A 237 -1.13 26.73 11.10
CA SER A 237 -0.14 25.84 11.76
C SER A 237 -0.66 25.27 13.07
N SER A 238 -1.79 25.80 13.51
CA SER A 238 -2.40 25.46 14.77
C SER A 238 -3.49 24.46 14.48
N ALA A 239 -3.63 23.46 15.35
CA ALA A 239 -4.74 22.54 15.24
C ALA A 239 -6.07 23.28 15.48
N GLU A 240 -6.98 23.15 14.53
CA GLU A 240 -8.32 23.72 14.53
C GLU A 240 -9.37 22.59 14.50
N ALA A 241 -10.60 22.91 14.88
CA ALA A 241 -11.70 21.95 14.82
C ALA A 241 -12.16 21.67 13.37
N SER A 242 -11.62 22.41 12.41
CA SER A 242 -11.83 22.27 10.96
C SER A 242 -10.68 21.56 10.25
N ASP A 243 -9.83 20.89 11.03
CA ASP A 243 -8.73 20.09 10.51
C ASP A 243 -9.11 18.60 10.61
N PRO A 244 -8.70 17.79 9.62
CA PRO A 244 -8.85 16.35 9.74
C PRO A 244 -8.07 15.83 10.94
N THR A 245 -8.57 14.75 11.54
CA THR A 245 -8.02 14.19 12.77
C THR A 245 -7.23 12.92 12.52
N TRP A 246 -6.12 12.75 13.25
CA TRP A 246 -5.33 11.52 13.20
C TRP A 246 -6.05 10.37 13.91
N GLU A 247 -6.12 9.22 13.26
CA GLU A 247 -6.62 7.98 13.86
C GLU A 247 -5.56 6.86 13.78
N SER A 248 -5.54 5.98 14.77
CA SER A 248 -4.54 4.90 14.89
C SER A 248 -4.91 3.62 14.15
N ALA A 249 -6.00 3.62 13.39
CA ALA A 249 -6.53 2.45 12.69
C ALA A 249 -6.62 2.73 11.19
N GLY A 250 -5.47 2.66 10.52
CA GLY A 250 -5.38 2.83 9.07
C GLY A 250 -5.91 1.65 8.25
N ALA A 251 -5.62 1.69 6.96
CA ALA A 251 -6.05 0.71 5.98
C ALA A 251 -5.46 -0.68 6.27
N PRO A 252 -6.16 -1.76 5.87
CA PRO A 252 -5.66 -3.12 6.01
C PRO A 252 -4.59 -3.39 4.96
N LEU A 253 -3.33 -3.09 5.29
CA LEU A 253 -2.20 -3.34 4.41
C LEU A 253 -1.67 -4.75 4.62
N ASP A 254 -1.33 -5.41 3.52
CA ASP A 254 -0.45 -6.56 3.53
C ASP A 254 0.83 -6.14 4.23
N SER A 255 1.08 -6.81 5.33
CA SER A 255 2.23 -6.60 6.19
C SER A 255 3.60 -6.83 5.51
N ASP A 256 3.62 -7.21 4.23
CA ASP A 256 4.80 -7.19 3.37
C ASP A 256 4.91 -5.81 2.70
N SER A 257 5.89 -5.01 3.12
CA SER A 257 6.34 -3.70 2.60
C SER A 257 6.65 -3.63 1.08
N GLY A 258 6.31 -4.66 0.30
CA GLY A 258 6.42 -4.70 -1.15
C GLY A 258 7.82 -4.71 -1.72
N LEU A 259 8.84 -4.60 -0.88
CA LEU A 259 10.22 -4.64 -1.30
C LEU A 259 10.69 -6.09 -1.42
N GLY A 260 11.03 -6.47 -2.66
CA GLY A 260 11.46 -7.83 -2.99
C GLY A 260 10.30 -8.79 -3.28
N THR A 261 10.66 -9.94 -3.85
CA THR A 261 9.72 -10.98 -4.29
C THR A 261 9.91 -12.21 -3.40
N SER A 262 8.89 -12.58 -2.63
CA SER A 262 8.88 -13.85 -1.91
C SER A 262 8.91 -15.03 -2.89
N TYR A 263 9.83 -15.97 -2.70
CA TYR A 263 10.00 -17.12 -3.59
C TYR A 263 10.11 -18.47 -2.87
N CYS A 264 10.12 -18.46 -1.53
CA CYS A 264 10.17 -19.68 -0.73
C CYS A 264 9.24 -19.58 0.48
N THR A 265 8.48 -20.64 0.72
CA THR A 265 7.60 -20.76 1.88
C THR A 265 8.32 -21.46 3.03
N SER A 266 8.04 -21.03 4.27
CA SER A 266 8.53 -21.69 5.48
C SER A 266 7.68 -22.92 5.84
N THR A 267 8.08 -23.63 6.88
CA THR A 267 7.24 -24.62 7.57
C THR A 267 6.74 -24.04 8.89
N LEU A 268 5.83 -24.75 9.57
CA LEU A 268 5.38 -24.39 10.92
C LEU A 268 6.51 -24.56 11.92
N ASN A 269 6.67 -23.61 12.83
CA ASN A 269 7.63 -23.64 13.94
C ASN A 269 6.96 -24.03 15.26
N SER A 270 7.71 -24.04 16.38
CA SER A 270 7.17 -24.40 17.70
C SER A 270 6.06 -23.51 18.23
N SER A 271 5.86 -22.30 17.69
CA SER A 271 4.71 -21.45 18.03
C SER A 271 3.47 -21.72 17.17
N GLY A 272 3.54 -22.68 16.25
CA GLY A 272 2.45 -23.00 15.32
C GLY A 272 2.30 -21.96 14.20
N ALA A 273 3.33 -21.15 13.95
CA ALA A 273 3.32 -20.13 12.90
C ALA A 273 4.35 -20.43 11.81
N MET A 274 4.15 -19.84 10.63
CA MET A 274 5.11 -19.85 9.53
C MET A 274 5.92 -18.55 9.61
N ALA A 275 7.22 -18.64 9.90
CA ALA A 275 8.07 -17.46 9.97
C ALA A 275 8.25 -16.82 8.59
N THR A 276 8.00 -15.53 8.47
CA THR A 276 8.12 -14.78 7.21
C THR A 276 9.33 -13.86 7.25
N LEU A 277 9.92 -13.60 6.09
CA LEU A 277 10.99 -12.63 5.92
C LEU A 277 10.50 -11.49 5.04
N ARG A 278 10.81 -10.27 5.46
CA ARG A 278 10.40 -9.02 4.82
C ARG A 278 11.58 -8.08 4.67
N LEU A 279 11.38 -7.05 3.85
CA LEU A 279 12.36 -5.99 3.65
C LEU A 279 11.68 -4.63 3.80
N SER A 280 12.12 -3.81 4.76
CA SER A 280 11.69 -2.42 4.91
C SER A 280 12.77 -1.45 4.43
N GLY A 281 12.45 -0.16 4.34
CA GLY A 281 13.40 0.90 3.96
C GLY A 281 13.42 1.20 2.46
N ASN A 282 14.59 1.25 1.83
CA ASN A 282 14.75 1.70 0.45
C ASN A 282 15.67 0.78 -0.34
N LEU A 283 15.34 0.52 -1.60
CA LEU A 283 16.16 -0.31 -2.48
C LEU A 283 17.36 0.40 -3.11
N SER A 284 17.53 1.73 -2.94
CA SER A 284 18.71 2.44 -3.42
C SER A 284 19.92 2.15 -2.54
N ILE A 285 21.00 1.65 -3.17
CA ILE A 285 22.28 1.42 -2.50
C ILE A 285 22.93 2.72 -2.02
N THR A 286 22.56 3.86 -2.61
CA THR A 286 23.06 5.19 -2.21
C THR A 286 22.40 5.68 -0.92
N ILE A 287 21.12 5.35 -0.70
CA ILE A 287 20.39 5.74 0.53
C ILE A 287 20.74 4.80 1.69
N ALA A 288 20.97 3.52 1.39
CA ALA A 288 21.52 2.53 2.32
C ALA A 288 20.74 2.35 3.64
N ASN A 289 19.40 2.45 3.61
CA ASN A 289 18.54 2.28 4.79
C ASN A 289 17.59 1.06 4.71
N ALA A 290 17.88 0.10 3.83
CA ALA A 290 17.13 -1.15 3.77
C ALA A 290 17.36 -1.99 5.04
N SER A 291 16.31 -2.64 5.54
CA SER A 291 16.38 -3.55 6.68
C SER A 291 15.60 -4.83 6.41
N LEU A 292 16.21 -5.97 6.71
CA LEU A 292 15.52 -7.26 6.72
C LEU A 292 14.79 -7.45 8.04
N GLU A 293 13.58 -8.00 7.98
CA GLU A 293 12.71 -8.18 9.14
C GLU A 293 12.12 -9.58 9.10
N VAL A 294 12.39 -10.37 10.15
CA VAL A 294 11.70 -11.64 10.34
C VAL A 294 10.49 -11.43 11.24
N HIS A 295 9.39 -12.09 10.92
CA HIS A 295 8.19 -12.13 11.76
C HIS A 295 7.77 -13.56 12.06
N ALA A 296 7.02 -13.71 13.16
CA ALA A 296 6.46 -14.98 13.61
C ALA A 296 7.51 -16.09 13.81
N ALA A 297 8.76 -15.73 14.13
CA ALA A 297 9.75 -16.68 14.62
C ALA A 297 9.48 -16.99 16.12
N PRO A 298 9.93 -18.15 16.64
CA PRO A 298 9.76 -18.47 18.06
C PRO A 298 10.45 -17.43 18.96
N ALA A 299 9.69 -16.80 19.84
CA ALA A 299 10.18 -15.79 20.77
C ALA A 299 11.31 -16.34 21.68
N ALA A 300 12.22 -15.47 22.10
CA ALA A 300 13.35 -15.79 22.98
C ALA A 300 14.33 -16.85 22.44
N HIS A 301 14.30 -17.10 21.13
CA HIS A 301 15.27 -17.95 20.43
C HIS A 301 16.30 -17.09 19.68
N THR A 302 17.42 -17.70 19.31
CA THR A 302 18.45 -17.05 18.50
C THR A 302 18.25 -17.35 17.02
N GLY A 303 18.48 -16.37 16.16
CA GLY A 303 18.53 -16.57 14.71
C GLY A 303 19.62 -15.76 14.01
N GLN A 304 19.70 -15.93 12.69
CA GLN A 304 20.72 -15.38 11.82
C GLN A 304 20.10 -15.04 10.47
N PHE A 305 20.27 -13.79 10.02
CA PHE A 305 19.99 -13.43 8.64
C PHE A 305 21.06 -14.01 7.73
N LEU A 306 20.60 -14.56 6.62
CA LEU A 306 21.40 -15.22 5.60
C LEU A 306 21.17 -14.52 4.27
N PHE A 307 22.21 -14.48 3.44
CA PHE A 307 22.09 -13.96 2.09
C PHE A 307 22.98 -14.71 1.10
N GLY A 308 22.67 -14.58 -0.18
CA GLY A 308 23.46 -15.17 -1.25
C GLY A 308 23.00 -14.73 -2.64
N LEU A 309 23.60 -15.38 -3.65
CA LEU A 309 23.49 -14.95 -5.05
C LEU A 309 22.69 -15.91 -5.94
N ARG A 310 22.25 -17.04 -5.39
CA ARG A 310 21.53 -18.06 -6.14
C ARG A 310 20.46 -18.69 -5.25
N ARG A 311 19.28 -18.90 -5.82
CA ARG A 311 18.23 -19.70 -5.21
C ARG A 311 18.58 -21.19 -5.20
N THR A 312 18.12 -21.89 -4.17
CA THR A 312 18.04 -23.35 -4.11
C THR A 312 16.75 -23.72 -3.38
N ARG A 313 16.50 -25.01 -3.16
CA ARG A 313 15.54 -25.48 -2.17
C ARG A 313 15.99 -26.85 -1.67
N ILE A 314 16.68 -26.86 -0.54
CA ILE A 314 17.19 -28.08 0.07
C ILE A 314 16.62 -28.24 1.48
N PRO A 315 16.17 -29.44 1.88
CA PRO A 315 15.77 -29.68 3.26
C PRO A 315 16.91 -29.29 4.22
N PHE A 316 16.61 -28.47 5.21
CA PHE A 316 17.56 -28.03 6.22
C PHE A 316 16.82 -27.68 7.50
N GLY A 317 17.24 -28.26 8.62
CA GLY A 317 16.46 -28.22 9.85
C GLY A 317 15.06 -28.81 9.62
N ASP A 318 14.05 -28.17 10.22
CA ASP A 318 12.63 -28.53 10.06
C ASP A 318 11.96 -27.85 8.85
N GLY A 319 12.75 -27.16 8.02
CA GLY A 319 12.29 -26.39 6.87
C GLY A 319 13.15 -26.59 5.62
N TYR A 320 13.25 -25.53 4.82
CA TYR A 320 14.01 -25.52 3.57
C TYR A 320 14.99 -24.35 3.54
N LEU A 321 16.27 -24.64 3.29
CA LEU A 321 17.23 -23.62 2.90
C LEU A 321 17.02 -23.27 1.43
N CYS A 322 16.68 -22.01 1.16
CA CYS A 322 16.29 -21.54 -0.16
C CYS A 322 17.36 -20.68 -0.84
N ILE A 323 18.53 -20.53 -0.20
CA ILE A 323 19.72 -19.88 -0.73
C ILE A 323 20.79 -20.96 -0.94
N SER A 324 21.41 -20.98 -2.13
CA SER A 324 22.43 -21.97 -2.48
C SER A 324 23.65 -21.89 -1.56
N PRO A 325 24.03 -22.98 -0.87
CA PRO A 325 25.28 -23.04 -0.12
C PRO A 325 26.52 -23.21 -1.02
N PHE A 326 26.33 -23.53 -2.30
CA PHE A 326 27.42 -23.71 -3.27
C PHE A 326 28.00 -22.39 -3.76
N SER A 327 29.30 -22.41 -4.12
CA SER A 327 30.08 -21.26 -4.57
C SER A 327 29.30 -20.33 -5.53
N PRO A 328 29.26 -19.01 -5.27
CA PRO A 328 30.06 -18.27 -4.28
C PRO A 328 29.61 -18.43 -2.82
N GLY A 329 28.52 -19.16 -2.57
CA GLY A 329 28.14 -19.66 -1.25
C GLY A 329 27.09 -18.82 -0.51
N LEU A 330 26.57 -19.41 0.56
CA LEU A 330 25.68 -18.79 1.55
C LEU A 330 26.52 -17.98 2.53
N GLN A 331 26.10 -16.75 2.83
CA GLN A 331 26.77 -15.86 3.78
C GLN A 331 25.82 -15.46 4.91
N ARG A 332 26.39 -15.07 6.05
CA ARG A 332 25.66 -14.50 7.19
C ARG A 332 25.65 -12.99 7.04
N LEU A 333 24.49 -12.37 7.21
CA LEU A 333 24.35 -10.93 7.31
C LEU A 333 24.27 -10.54 8.79
N GLY A 334 25.19 -9.69 9.23
CA GLY A 334 25.24 -9.23 10.61
C GLY A 334 25.60 -10.31 11.63
N SER A 335 25.37 -9.99 12.91
CA SER A 335 25.59 -10.90 14.04
C SER A 335 24.40 -11.85 14.24
N LEU A 336 24.48 -12.70 15.27
CA LEU A 336 23.30 -13.45 15.73
C LEU A 336 22.29 -12.48 16.36
N HIS A 337 21.00 -12.75 16.14
CA HIS A 337 19.88 -11.95 16.66
C HIS A 337 19.11 -12.74 17.72
N ALA A 338 18.73 -12.07 18.80
CA ALA A 338 17.69 -12.57 19.68
C ALA A 338 16.33 -12.20 19.08
N VAL A 339 15.45 -13.19 18.92
CA VAL A 339 14.06 -12.97 18.53
C VAL A 339 13.31 -12.45 19.75
N ASP A 340 12.65 -11.30 19.61
CA ASP A 340 11.95 -10.65 20.70
C ASP A 340 10.66 -11.41 21.11
N ALA A 341 9.93 -10.87 22.09
CA ALA A 341 8.71 -11.48 22.62
C ALA A 341 7.57 -11.59 21.58
N THR A 342 7.62 -10.81 20.50
CA THR A 342 6.61 -10.80 19.44
C THR A 342 6.96 -11.72 18.27
N GLY A 343 8.13 -12.37 18.32
CA GLY A 343 8.62 -13.18 17.22
C GLY A 343 9.32 -12.38 16.12
N PHE A 344 9.80 -11.17 16.46
CA PHE A 344 10.44 -10.24 15.55
C PHE A 344 11.95 -10.15 15.77
N ALA A 345 12.68 -9.96 14.67
CA ALA A 345 14.06 -9.49 14.68
C ALA A 345 14.34 -8.72 13.38
N SER A 346 15.30 -7.80 13.40
CA SER A 346 15.68 -7.03 12.21
C SER A 346 17.19 -6.88 12.05
N GLN A 347 17.61 -6.65 10.80
CA GLN A 347 19.00 -6.41 10.41
C GLN A 347 19.06 -5.42 9.25
N ASN A 348 19.66 -4.26 9.52
CA ASN A 348 20.00 -3.30 8.46
C ASN A 348 20.96 -3.93 7.45
N ILE A 349 20.77 -3.63 6.18
CA ILE A 349 21.62 -4.14 5.11
C ILE A 349 22.87 -3.27 5.01
N ASP A 350 24.03 -3.90 5.19
CA ASP A 350 25.32 -3.27 4.95
C ASP A 350 25.72 -3.42 3.48
N PHE A 351 25.55 -2.33 2.72
CA PHE A 351 25.94 -2.27 1.30
C PHE A 351 27.45 -2.11 1.10
N ALA A 352 28.18 -1.65 2.11
CA ALA A 352 29.62 -1.40 2.04
C ALA A 352 30.46 -2.62 2.49
N GLY A 353 29.81 -3.67 3.01
CA GLY A 353 30.47 -4.84 3.57
C GLY A 353 31.32 -5.63 2.56
N ASN A 354 32.59 -5.87 2.91
CA ASN A 354 33.44 -6.84 2.22
C ASN A 354 33.07 -8.27 2.66
N THR A 355 32.16 -8.89 1.90
CA THR A 355 31.78 -10.29 2.13
C THR A 355 32.56 -11.19 1.18
N ALA A 356 32.63 -12.50 1.47
CA ALA A 356 33.29 -13.45 0.57
C ALA A 356 32.64 -13.53 -0.83
N ILE A 357 31.43 -12.97 -0.98
CA ILE A 357 30.68 -12.93 -2.24
C ILE A 357 30.59 -11.51 -2.84
N GLY A 358 31.34 -10.55 -2.28
CA GLY A 358 31.39 -9.15 -2.70
C GLY A 358 30.41 -8.23 -1.98
N ALA A 359 30.50 -6.94 -2.27
CA ALA A 359 29.55 -5.94 -1.80
C ALA A 359 28.17 -6.11 -2.47
N ILE A 360 27.12 -5.63 -1.79
CA ILE A 360 25.76 -5.64 -2.35
C ILE A 360 25.66 -4.55 -3.41
N THR A 361 25.42 -4.93 -4.67
CA THR A 361 25.41 -4.02 -5.82
C THR A 361 24.02 -3.89 -6.43
N ALA A 362 23.74 -2.71 -6.98
CA ALA A 362 22.55 -2.44 -7.77
C ALA A 362 22.47 -3.27 -9.06
N GLY A 363 21.26 -3.48 -9.57
CA GLY A 363 20.99 -4.15 -10.85
C GLY A 363 21.15 -5.68 -10.84
N ARG A 364 21.51 -6.27 -9.70
CA ARG A 364 21.63 -7.72 -9.50
C ARG A 364 20.65 -8.20 -8.44
N SER A 365 20.07 -9.38 -8.63
CA SER A 365 19.26 -10.07 -7.61
C SER A 365 20.11 -10.61 -6.46
N TRP A 366 19.65 -10.35 -5.24
CA TRP A 366 20.16 -10.86 -3.97
C TRP A 366 19.06 -11.65 -3.26
N PHE A 367 19.41 -12.76 -2.64
CA PHE A 367 18.46 -13.66 -2.00
C PHE A 367 18.69 -13.68 -0.50
N TYR A 368 17.62 -13.54 0.28
CA TYR A 368 17.68 -13.45 1.74
C TYR A 368 16.76 -14.46 2.41
N GLN A 369 17.18 -14.95 3.58
CA GLN A 369 16.43 -15.89 4.41
C GLN A 369 16.86 -15.73 5.88
N PHE A 370 15.99 -16.04 6.83
CA PHE A 370 16.34 -16.09 8.25
C PHE A 370 16.35 -17.53 8.75
N TRP A 371 17.44 -17.92 9.39
CA TRP A 371 17.55 -19.18 10.13
C TRP A 371 17.33 -18.92 11.61
N PHE A 372 16.64 -19.81 12.33
CA PHE A 372 16.41 -19.66 13.76
C PHE A 372 16.42 -20.98 14.52
N ARG A 373 16.75 -20.92 15.81
CA ARG A 373 16.57 -22.01 16.76
C ARG A 373 15.09 -22.25 17.00
N ASP A 374 14.70 -23.52 17.01
CA ASP A 374 13.31 -23.93 17.13
C ASP A 374 13.24 -25.21 17.95
N ASN A 375 12.42 -25.23 19.01
CA ASN A 375 12.34 -26.32 19.97
C ASN A 375 11.07 -27.15 19.76
N LEU A 376 10.81 -27.56 18.52
CA LEU A 376 9.74 -28.50 18.21
C LEU A 376 10.00 -29.85 18.93
N PRO A 377 8.99 -30.45 19.59
CA PRO A 377 9.18 -31.69 20.37
C PRO A 377 9.80 -32.88 19.63
N SER A 378 9.67 -32.90 18.29
CA SER A 378 10.29 -33.90 17.39
C SER A 378 11.11 -33.25 16.28
N GLY A 379 11.52 -31.99 16.47
CA GLY A 379 12.25 -31.21 15.48
C GLY A 379 13.76 -31.41 15.55
N THR A 380 14.43 -30.89 14.54
CA THR A 380 15.89 -30.90 14.38
C THR A 380 16.60 -29.83 15.21
N GLY A 381 15.85 -28.99 15.95
CA GLY A 381 16.40 -27.92 16.79
C GLY A 381 16.58 -26.58 16.06
N SER A 382 16.14 -26.49 14.80
CA SER A 382 16.15 -25.25 14.03
C SER A 382 15.21 -25.29 12.83
N ASN A 383 14.78 -24.11 12.38
CA ASN A 383 13.91 -23.96 11.24
C ASN A 383 14.30 -22.69 10.45
N LEU A 384 13.63 -22.42 9.33
CA LEU A 384 13.88 -21.26 8.47
C LEU A 384 12.60 -20.51 8.14
N SER A 385 12.74 -19.21 7.95
CA SER A 385 11.69 -18.36 7.40
C SER A 385 11.46 -18.65 5.91
N GLY A 386 10.46 -18.00 5.34
CA GLY A 386 10.40 -17.78 3.89
C GLY A 386 11.63 -17.04 3.38
N ALA A 387 11.79 -16.99 2.05
CA ALA A 387 12.93 -16.31 1.42
C ALA A 387 12.45 -15.28 0.40
N ILE A 388 13.19 -14.17 0.30
CA ILE A 388 12.89 -13.06 -0.60
C ILE A 388 14.05 -12.81 -1.58
N GLU A 389 13.69 -12.47 -2.81
CA GLU A 389 14.60 -12.00 -3.85
C GLU A 389 14.50 -10.48 -3.96
N VAL A 390 15.62 -9.77 -3.94
CA VAL A 390 15.67 -8.31 -3.95
C VAL A 390 16.65 -7.84 -5.02
N THR A 391 16.22 -6.89 -5.85
CA THR A 391 17.09 -6.18 -6.80
C THR A 391 17.23 -4.74 -6.37
N TYR A 392 18.43 -4.32 -6.01
CA TYR A 392 18.71 -2.95 -5.56
C TYR A 392 18.85 -1.98 -6.73
N LEU A 393 18.51 -0.73 -6.48
CA LEU A 393 18.64 0.38 -7.40
C LEU A 393 19.94 1.16 -7.11
N PRO A 394 20.51 1.86 -8.09
CA PRO A 394 21.65 2.75 -7.89
C PRO A 394 21.45 3.77 -6.77
#